data_AF-A3YYA5-F1
#
_entry.id   AF-A3YYA5-F1
#
_cell.length_a   1.000
_cell.length_b   1.000
_cell.length_c   1.000
_cell.angle_alpha   90.00
_cell.angle_beta   90.00
_cell.angle_gamma   90.00
#
_symmetry.space_group_name_H-M   'P 1'
#
loop_
_entity.id
_entity.type
_entity.pdbx_description
1 polymer ?
#
loop_
_entity_poly.entity_id
_entity_poly.type
_entity_poly.pdbx_seq_one_letter_code
_entity_poly.pdbx_strand_id
1 'polypeptide(L)'
;MALLTEVLVGQPGHILIVALVLLAGWSVLRFSGAVSGPSARPLLWASLAWGVYAAWEALVQLRTPEANIRVDLLLIWPLLAALTLFGLIRGTIGASR
;
A
#
# COMPACT_ATOMS: atom_id res chain seq x y z
N MET A 1 -11.83 -6.78 12.85
CA MET A 1 -10.87 -7.57 12.06
C MET A 1 -11.53 -8.26 10.87
N ALA A 2 -12.72 -8.86 10.99
CA ALA A 2 -13.39 -9.58 9.89
C ALA A 2 -13.79 -8.73 8.65
N LEU A 3 -14.25 -7.49 8.82
CA LEU A 3 -14.68 -6.64 7.70
C LEU A 3 -13.51 -6.19 6.79
N LEU A 4 -12.35 -5.90 7.38
CA LEU A 4 -11.17 -5.49 6.62
C LEU A 4 -10.62 -6.65 5.80
N THR A 5 -10.65 -7.86 6.36
CA THR A 5 -10.26 -9.05 5.62
C THR A 5 -11.27 -9.36 4.51
N GLU A 6 -12.59 -9.29 4.71
CA GLU A 6 -13.54 -9.52 3.60
C GLU A 6 -13.44 -8.51 2.45
N VAL A 7 -13.12 -7.24 2.75
CA VAL A 7 -12.99 -6.21 1.71
C VAL A 7 -11.65 -6.31 0.99
N LEU A 8 -10.54 -6.59 1.66
CA LEU A 8 -9.23 -6.59 1.00
C LEU A 8 -8.73 -7.98 0.57
N VAL A 9 -9.22 -9.07 1.17
CA VAL A 9 -8.75 -10.43 0.91
C VAL A 9 -9.50 -11.06 -0.24
N GLY A 10 -8.79 -11.47 -1.27
CA GLY A 10 -9.40 -12.08 -2.46
C GLY A 10 -9.94 -11.04 -3.44
N GLN A 11 -9.72 -9.74 -3.20
CA GLN A 11 -10.20 -8.65 -4.05
C GLN A 11 -9.03 -7.74 -4.43
N PRO A 12 -8.20 -8.13 -5.43
CA PRO A 12 -7.00 -7.39 -5.84
C PRO A 12 -7.30 -5.93 -6.22
N GLY A 13 -8.54 -5.63 -6.64
CA GLY A 13 -9.01 -4.28 -6.89
C GLY A 13 -8.93 -3.35 -5.67
N HIS A 14 -9.26 -3.83 -4.46
CA HIS A 14 -9.20 -2.99 -3.25
C HIS A 14 -7.77 -2.69 -2.82
N ILE A 15 -6.86 -3.64 -3.00
CA ILE A 15 -5.42 -3.46 -2.74
C ILE A 15 -4.83 -2.44 -3.73
N LEU A 16 -5.25 -2.50 -4.99
CA LEU A 16 -4.88 -1.51 -6.00
C LEU A 16 -5.39 -0.11 -5.64
N ILE A 17 -6.63 0.02 -5.13
CA ILE A 17 -7.16 1.31 -4.65
C ILE A 17 -6.27 1.88 -3.55
N VAL A 18 -5.81 1.08 -2.58
CA VAL A 18 -4.89 1.54 -1.53
C VAL A 18 -3.57 2.03 -2.14
N ALA A 19 -3.00 1.27 -3.09
CA ALA A 19 -1.79 1.68 -3.80
C ALA A 19 -1.96 3.06 -4.49
N LEU A 20 -3.10 3.26 -5.16
CA LEU A 20 -3.43 4.50 -5.87
C LEU A 20 -3.67 5.67 -4.91
N VAL A 21 -4.32 5.46 -3.77
CA VAL A 21 -4.52 6.50 -2.75
C VAL A 21 -3.18 6.96 -2.18
N LEU A 22 -2.27 6.03 -1.88
CA LEU A 22 -0.92 6.36 -1.43
C LEU A 22 -0.13 7.10 -2.53
N LEU A 23 -0.26 6.69 -3.79
CA LEU A 23 0.39 7.37 -4.92
C LEU A 23 -0.14 8.80 -5.11
N ALA A 24 -1.46 8.99 -4.97
CA ALA A 24 -2.10 10.29 -5.04
C ALA A 24 -1.62 11.19 -3.88
N GLY A 25 -1.57 10.67 -2.65
CA GLY A 25 -1.01 11.38 -1.50
C GLY A 25 0.45 11.79 -1.72
N TRP A 26 1.27 10.91 -2.28
CA TRP A 26 2.65 11.22 -2.63
C TRP A 26 2.74 12.33 -3.69
N SER A 27 1.92 12.22 -4.73
CA SER A 27 1.86 13.20 -5.83
C SER A 27 1.46 14.57 -5.31
N VAL A 28 0.41 14.65 -4.49
CA VAL A 28 -0.05 15.90 -3.85
C VAL A 28 1.08 16.51 -3.01
N LEU A 29 1.74 15.74 -2.13
CA LEU A 29 2.85 16.24 -1.31
C LEU A 29 4.04 16.70 -2.15
N ARG A 30 4.32 16.04 -3.29
CA ARG A 30 5.44 16.36 -4.18
C ARG A 30 5.20 17.59 -5.05
N PHE A 31 3.98 17.77 -5.55
CA PHE A 31 3.60 18.85 -6.46
C PHE A 31 3.09 20.10 -5.74
N SER A 32 2.56 19.98 -4.51
CA SER A 32 2.16 21.14 -3.70
C SER A 32 3.34 21.93 -3.12
N GLY A 33 4.57 21.41 -3.26
CA GLY A 33 5.74 22.00 -2.62
C GLY A 33 5.75 21.85 -1.08
N ALA A 34 4.72 21.23 -0.50
CA ALA A 34 4.59 21.01 0.94
C ALA A 34 5.74 20.17 1.51
N VAL A 35 6.45 19.41 0.67
CA VAL A 35 7.57 18.57 1.07
C VAL A 35 8.75 18.78 0.11
N SER A 36 9.84 19.34 0.63
CA SER A 36 11.09 19.50 -0.13
C SER A 36 12.10 18.40 0.23
N GLY A 37 12.46 17.55 -0.75
CA GLY A 37 13.55 16.56 -0.61
C GLY A 37 13.12 15.09 -0.47
N PRO A 38 14.00 14.20 0.04
CA PRO A 38 13.78 12.74 0.07
C PRO A 38 12.67 12.27 1.05
N SER A 39 12.05 13.16 1.81
CA SER A 39 11.02 12.84 2.82
C SER A 39 9.72 12.28 2.24
N ALA A 40 9.41 12.54 0.97
CA ALA A 40 8.24 11.93 0.31
C ALA A 40 8.50 10.50 -0.20
N ARG A 41 9.76 10.09 -0.38
CA ARG A 41 10.12 8.76 -0.96
C ARG A 41 9.52 7.56 -0.21
N PRO A 42 9.43 7.54 1.13
CA PRO A 42 8.79 6.44 1.87
C PRO A 42 7.33 6.18 1.47
N LEU A 43 6.57 7.22 1.15
CA LEU A 43 5.16 7.09 0.71
C LEU A 43 5.06 6.40 -0.67
N LEU A 44 6.01 6.72 -1.57
CA LEU A 44 6.14 6.08 -2.87
C LEU A 44 6.49 4.59 -2.72
N TRP A 45 7.44 4.27 -1.84
CA TRP A 45 7.80 2.87 -1.55
C TRP A 45 6.63 2.08 -0.99
N ALA A 46 5.82 2.69 -0.09
CA ALA A 46 4.60 2.06 0.41
C ALA A 46 3.61 1.80 -0.74
N SER A 47 3.35 2.80 -1.60
CA SER A 47 2.49 2.63 -2.78
C SER A 47 2.96 1.52 -3.71
N LEU A 48 4.27 1.44 -4.01
CA LEU A 48 4.84 0.38 -4.83
C LEU A 48 4.70 -1.00 -4.18
N ALA A 49 4.91 -1.12 -2.87
CA ALA A 49 4.73 -2.39 -2.14
C ALA A 49 3.28 -2.87 -2.21
N TRP A 50 2.31 -1.97 -2.05
CA TRP A 50 0.89 -2.26 -2.24
C TRP A 50 0.57 -2.67 -3.69
N GLY A 51 1.15 -1.98 -4.69
CA GLY A 51 0.96 -2.31 -6.10
C GLY A 51 1.52 -3.67 -6.50
N VAL A 52 2.73 -4.01 -6.03
CA VAL A 52 3.34 -5.33 -6.24
C VAL A 52 2.50 -6.43 -5.59
N TYR A 53 1.95 -6.18 -4.39
CA TYR A 53 1.08 -7.13 -3.72
C TYR A 53 -0.23 -7.35 -4.49
N ALA A 54 -0.85 -6.28 -5.00
CA ALA A 54 -2.05 -6.39 -5.84
C ALA A 54 -1.79 -7.21 -7.13
N ALA A 55 -0.64 -6.97 -7.77
CA ALA A 55 -0.25 -7.71 -8.97
C ALA A 55 0.03 -9.20 -8.69
N TRP A 56 0.70 -9.49 -7.57
CA TRP A 56 0.92 -10.85 -7.10
C TRP A 56 -0.41 -11.58 -6.85
N GLU A 57 -1.33 -10.95 -6.13
CA GLU A 57 -2.64 -11.55 -5.85
C GLU A 57 -3.46 -11.77 -7.12
N ALA A 58 -3.47 -10.81 -8.03
CA ALA A 58 -4.12 -10.97 -9.33
C ALA A 58 -3.52 -12.14 -10.14
N LEU A 59 -2.19 -12.28 -10.14
CA LEU A 59 -1.51 -13.37 -10.83
C LEU A 59 -1.85 -14.73 -10.20
N VAL A 60 -1.87 -14.82 -8.86
CA VAL A 60 -2.22 -16.04 -8.14
C VAL A 60 -3.67 -16.44 -8.44
N GLN A 61 -4.61 -15.49 -8.44
CA GLN A 61 -6.01 -15.76 -8.77
C GLN A 61 -6.20 -16.20 -10.23
N LEU A 62 -5.47 -15.61 -11.18
CA LEU A 62 -5.53 -15.98 -12.59
C LEU A 62 -4.92 -17.37 -12.87
N ARG A 63 -3.87 -17.75 -12.13
CA ARG A 63 -3.13 -19.01 -12.36
C ARG A 63 -3.63 -20.17 -11.50
N THR A 64 -4.16 -19.87 -10.32
CA THR A 64 -4.48 -20.85 -9.27
C THR A 64 -5.68 -20.34 -8.46
N PRO A 65 -6.89 -20.35 -9.05
CA PRO A 65 -8.10 -19.81 -8.41
C PRO A 65 -8.51 -20.57 -7.14
N GLU A 66 -8.07 -21.82 -6.98
CA GLU A 66 -8.30 -22.66 -5.79
C GLU A 66 -7.36 -22.33 -4.62
N ALA A 67 -6.34 -21.48 -4.82
CA ALA A 67 -5.33 -21.20 -3.80
C ALA A 67 -5.90 -20.34 -2.65
N ASN A 68 -5.81 -20.86 -1.43
CA ASN A 68 -6.21 -20.13 -0.22
C ASN A 68 -5.10 -19.15 0.22
N ILE A 69 -5.15 -17.93 -0.32
CA ILE A 69 -4.18 -16.85 -0.08
C ILE A 69 -4.25 -16.29 1.36
N ARG A 70 -5.22 -16.73 2.18
CA ARG A 70 -5.48 -16.21 3.55
C ARG A 70 -4.33 -16.42 4.53
N VAL A 71 -3.47 -17.40 4.28
CA VAL A 71 -2.30 -17.67 5.15
C VAL A 71 -1.22 -16.60 4.98
N ASP A 72 -0.97 -16.14 3.75
CA ASP A 72 0.06 -15.12 3.46
C ASP A 72 -0.32 -13.74 3.99
N LEU A 73 -1.62 -13.50 4.15
CA LEU A 73 -2.17 -12.25 4.67
C LEU A 73 -1.72 -11.94 6.11
N LEU A 74 -1.46 -12.95 6.93
CA LEU A 74 -0.98 -12.77 8.30
C LEU A 74 0.45 -12.22 8.38
N LEU A 75 1.27 -12.42 7.34
CA LEU A 75 2.64 -11.91 7.28
C LEU A 75 2.74 -10.61 6.47
N ILE A 76 1.99 -10.53 5.38
CA ILE A 76 2.04 -9.40 4.45
C ILE A 76 1.32 -8.17 5.00
N TRP A 77 0.19 -8.32 5.71
CA TRP A 77 -0.52 -7.20 6.32
C TRP A 77 0.29 -6.43 7.35
N PRO A 78 0.96 -7.07 8.34
CA PRO A 78 1.80 -6.35 9.27
C PRO A 78 2.92 -5.58 8.57
N LEU A 79 3.52 -6.16 7.52
CA LEU A 79 4.56 -5.50 6.74
C LEU A 79 4.02 -4.28 5.99
N LEU A 80 2.90 -4.41 5.29
CA LEU A 80 2.25 -3.29 4.58
C LEU A 80 1.77 -2.21 5.55
N ALA A 81 1.20 -2.58 6.70
CA ALA A 81 0.81 -1.65 7.74
C ALA A 81 2.01 -0.88 8.30
N ALA A 82 3.13 -1.57 8.57
CA ALA A 82 4.36 -0.95 9.03
C ALA A 82 4.95 0.01 7.97
N LEU A 83 4.99 -0.39 6.70
CA LEU A 83 5.45 0.46 5.60
C LEU A 83 4.55 1.69 5.39
N THR A 84 3.24 1.52 5.53
CA THR A 84 2.26 2.61 5.39
C THR A 84 2.41 3.60 6.54
N LEU A 85 2.51 3.10 7.78
CA LEU A 85 2.71 3.93 8.96
C LEU A 85 4.05 4.67 8.90
N PHE A 86 5.12 3.98 8.53
CA PHE A 86 6.44 4.57 8.32
C PHE A 86 6.43 5.65 7.23
N GLY A 87 5.75 5.36 6.11
CA GLY A 87 5.54 6.29 5.01
C GLY A 87 4.83 7.56 5.46
N LEU A 88 3.71 7.40 6.18
CA LEU A 88 2.92 8.52 6.69
C LEU A 88 3.70 9.35 7.70
N ILE A 89 4.34 8.73 8.69
CA ILE A 89 5.13 9.44 9.71
C ILE A 89 6.26 10.23 9.04
N ARG A 90 7.04 9.61 8.16
CA ARG A 90 8.20 10.30 7.54
C ARG A 90 7.79 11.31 6.48
N GLY A 91 6.72 11.03 5.74
CA GLY A 91 6.16 11.91 4.71
C GLY A 91 5.50 13.17 5.29
N THR A 92 4.77 13.03 6.41
CA THR A 92 4.10 14.17 7.07
C THR A 92 5.04 14.98 7.96
N ILE A 93 5.97 14.35 8.69
CA ILE A 93 6.97 15.08 9.49
C ILE A 93 7.89 15.92 8.60
N GLY A 94 8.17 15.45 7.38
CA GLY A 94 8.92 16.21 6.38
C GLY A 94 8.14 17.38 5.75
N ALA A 95 6.83 17.47 5.97
CA ALA A 95 5.97 18.54 5.44
C ALA A 95 5.83 19.75 6.38
N SER A 96 6.30 19.63 7.62
CA SER A 96 6.14 20.64 8.68
C SER A 96 7.37 21.54 8.87
N ARG A 97 8.37 21.45 8.00
CA ARG A 97 9.57 22.32 8.00
C ARG A 97 9.60 23.17 6.76
#